data_AF-A0A350DBK8-F1
#
_entry.id   AF-A0A350DBK8-F1
#
_cell.length_a   1.000
_cell.length_b   1.000
_cell.length_c   1.000
_cell.angle_alpha   90.00
_cell.angle_beta   90.00
_cell.angle_gamma   90.00
#
_symmetry.space_group_name_H-M   'P 1'
#
loop_
_entity.id
_entity.type
_entity.pdbx_description
1 polymer ?
#
loop_
_entity_poly.entity_id
_entity_poly.type
_entity_poly.pdbx_seq_one_letter_code
_entity_poly.pdbx_strand_id
1 'polypeptide(L)' 'MSFQGEQYPGVAPVAPQTQGFRLNHTMLRVKDPERALAFYSKVFGM' A
#
# COMPACT_ATOMS: atom_id res chain seq x y z
N MET A 1 16.39 2.25 -5.45
CA MET A 1 15.31 2.84 -6.27
C MET A 1 14.48 3.75 -5.39
N SER A 2 14.63 5.08 -5.49
CA SER A 2 13.73 6.04 -4.86
C SER A 2 12.53 6.26 -5.78
N PHE A 3 11.33 5.91 -5.33
CA PHE A 3 10.11 6.24 -6.05
C PHE A 3 9.91 7.76 -6.00
N GLN A 4 9.97 8.43 -7.15
CA GLN A 4 9.56 9.82 -7.26
C GLN A 4 8.04 9.83 -7.43
N GLY A 5 7.34 10.51 -6.52
CA GLY A 5 5.88 10.57 -6.53
C GLY A 5 5.34 11.20 -7.82
N GLU A 6 4.05 10.95 -8.09
CA GLU A 6 3.36 11.47 -9.26
C GLU A 6 3.26 13.01 -9.26
N GLN A 7 3.45 13.64 -10.43
CA GLN A 7 3.32 15.09 -10.60
C GLN A 7 2.15 15.41 -11.54
N TYR A 8 0.97 15.62 -10.94
CA TYR A 8 -0.25 16.02 -11.64
C TYR A 8 -0.86 17.26 -10.98
N PRO A 9 -1.66 18.08 -11.71
CA PRO A 9 -2.36 19.22 -11.14
C PRO A 9 -3.20 18.80 -9.92
N GLY A 10 -3.04 19.51 -8.79
CA GLY A 10 -3.74 19.23 -7.53
C GLY A 10 -2.97 18.35 -6.52
N VAL A 11 -1.81 17.79 -6.90
CA VAL A 11 -0.94 17.06 -5.97
C VAL A 11 -0.08 18.05 -5.17
N ALA A 12 -0.14 17.98 -3.84
CA ALA A 12 0.69 18.78 -2.96
C ALA A 12 2.12 18.21 -2.85
N PRO A 13 3.15 19.06 -2.63
CA PRO A 13 4.51 18.59 -2.43
C PRO A 13 4.63 17.73 -1.16
N VAL A 14 5.52 16.73 -1.21
CA VAL A 14 5.81 15.85 -0.07
C VAL A 14 6.49 16.65 1.05
N ALA A 15 6.04 16.45 2.29
CA ALA A 15 6.62 17.12 3.45
C ALA A 15 8.05 16.59 3.75
N PRO A 16 9.06 17.46 3.99
CA PRO A 16 10.44 17.02 4.26
C PRO A 16 10.58 16.07 5.46
N GLN A 17 9.70 16.19 6.45
CA GLN A 17 9.71 15.39 7.67
C GLN A 17 9.36 13.91 7.43
N THR A 18 8.72 13.58 6.31
CA THR A 18 8.34 12.20 5.96
C THR A 18 9.38 11.51 5.08
N GLN A 19 10.57 12.10 4.91
CA GLN A 19 11.62 11.52 4.08
C GLN A 19 12.02 10.13 4.61
N GLY A 20 11.96 9.13 3.74
CA GLY A 20 12.28 7.74 4.07
C GLY A 20 11.09 6.92 4.58
N PHE A 21 9.93 7.53 4.82
CA PHE A 21 8.71 6.78 5.13
C PHE A 21 8.32 5.91 3.94
N ARG A 22 7.77 4.73 4.25
CA ARG A 22 7.24 3.78 3.27
C ARG A 22 5.87 3.30 3.69
N LEU A 23 5.05 2.94 2.72
CA LEU A 23 3.82 2.21 2.99
C LEU A 23 4.19 0.82 3.51
N ASN A 24 3.88 0.53 4.78
CA ASN A 24 4.22 -0.75 5.40
C ASN A 24 3.19 -1.82 5.06
N HIS A 25 1.93 -1.58 5.39
CA HIS A 25 0.81 -2.49 5.13
C HIS A 25 -0.51 -1.72 5.14
N THR A 26 -1.55 -2.35 4.59
CA THR A 26 -2.94 -1.90 4.72
C THR A 26 -3.73 -2.96 5.49
N MET A 27 -4.60 -2.55 6.39
CA MET A 27 -5.48 -3.46 7.11
C MET A 27 -6.85 -3.53 6.44
N LEU A 28 -7.35 -4.74 6.20
CA LEU A 28 -8.68 -4.98 5.67
C LEU A 28 -9.48 -5.81 6.67
N ARG A 29 -10.72 -5.40 6.94
CA ARG A 29 -11.68 -6.21 7.68
C ARG A 29 -12.35 -7.19 6.72
N VAL A 30 -12.31 -8.47 7.05
CA VAL A 30 -12.92 -9.54 6.25
C VAL A 30 -13.91 -10.33 7.10
N LYS A 31 -14.95 -10.85 6.46
CA LYS A 31 -15.98 -11.64 7.14
C LYS A 31 -15.49 -13.03 7.54
N ASP A 32 -14.63 -13.64 6.72
CA ASP A 32 -14.08 -14.98 6.90
C ASP A 32 -12.57 -14.96 6.62
N PRO A 33 -11.73 -15.06 7.67
CA PRO A 33 -10.28 -14.93 7.52
C PRO A 33 -9.64 -16.11 6.77
N GLU A 34 -10.17 -17.33 6.90
CA GLU A 34 -9.60 -18.51 6.24
C GLU A 34 -9.81 -18.46 4.73
N ARG A 35 -11.02 -18.08 4.31
CA ARG A 35 -11.32 -17.89 2.88
C ARG A 35 -10.51 -16.76 2.26
N ALA A 36 -10.32 -15.66 2.99
CA ALA A 36 -9.52 -14.54 2.52
C ALA A 36 -8.04 -14.95 2.37
N LEU A 37 -7.46 -15.64 3.36
CA LEU A 37 -6.08 -16.08 3.31
C LEU A 37 -5.84 -17.02 2.12
N ALA A 38 -6.73 -18.00 1.90
CA ALA A 38 -6.63 -18.89 0.74
C ALA A 38 -6.71 -18.13 -0.59
N PHE A 39 -7.53 -17.09 -0.68
CA PHE A 39 -7.64 -16.26 -1.87
C PHE A 39 -6.36 -15.45 -2.13
N TYR A 40 -5.88 -14.69 -1.15
CA TYR A 40 -4.68 -13.85 -1.30
C TYR A 40 -3.43 -14.69 -1.63
N SER A 41 -3.25 -15.84 -0.96
CA SER A 41 -2.07 -16.66 -1.20
C SER A 41 -2.13 -17.48 -2.48
N LYS A 42 -3.30 -17.97 -2.90
CA LYS A 42 -3.38 -18.82 -4.10
C LYS A 42 -3.64 -18.04 -5.39
N VAL A 43 -4.46 -16.99 -5.33
CA VAL A 43 -4.87 -16.23 -6.52
C VAL A 43 -3.90 -15.09 -6.82
N PHE A 44 -3.45 -14.37 -5.80
CA PHE A 44 -2.52 -13.25 -5.96
C PHE A 44 -1.06 -13.62 -5.68
N GLY A 45 -0.79 -14.84 -5.21
CA GLY A 45 0.58 -15.30 -4.95
C GLY A 45 1.26 -14.56 -3.79
N MET A 46 0.48 -14.08 -2.81
CA MET A 46 0.98 -13.39 -1.62
C MET A 46 1.35 -14.37 -0.49
#